data_AF-A0A836SJZ7-F1
#
_entry.id   AF-A0A836SJZ7-F1
#
_cell.length_a   1.000
_cell.length_b   1.000
_cell.length_c   1.000
_cell.angle_alpha   90.00
_cell.angle_beta   90.00
_cell.angle_gamma   90.00
#
_symmetry.space_group_name_H-M   'P 1'
#
loop_
_entity.id
_entity.type
_entity.pdbx_description
1 polymer ?
#
loop_
_entity_poly.entity_id
_entity_poly.type
_entity_poly.pdbx_seq_one_letter_code
_entity_poly.pdbx_strand_id
1 'polypeptide(L)'
;MILLWSVVGCALWAGELPYEEVVVVGNGTRGPYDLRGYIVVKGTEEVCYGGRKLGREEYSLEEGLRLSFPLPVGDTLRVRFRALPLRRYYGFGTSDRNPPEVRLKVGGSKSVGISVGSEKGVSLEQSLHLRVSGDVGGMKVLAVLSDRDLPFQPEGTTQGLEEMDKVLVKVSGGRFSATFGDYEV
;
A
#
# COMPACT_ATOMS: atom_id res chain seq x y z
N MET A 1 -2.82 9.75 8.91
CA MET A 1 -3.24 10.99 8.24
C MET A 1 -2.14 11.84 7.51
N ILE A 2 -1.25 12.52 8.25
CA ILE A 2 -0.34 13.69 8.02
C ILE A 2 1.01 13.09 7.67
N LEU A 3 1.33 11.93 8.23
CA LEU A 3 2.57 11.23 7.95
C LEU A 3 2.66 10.73 6.50
N LEU A 4 1.57 10.74 5.72
CA LEU A 4 1.62 10.47 4.28
C LEU A 4 1.75 11.74 3.43
N TRP A 5 1.15 12.85 3.84
CA TRP A 5 1.24 14.13 3.13
C TRP A 5 2.54 14.89 3.41
N SER A 6 3.16 14.72 4.57
CA SER A 6 4.46 15.34 4.84
C SER A 6 5.56 14.72 3.98
N VAL A 7 5.59 13.39 3.81
CA VAL A 7 6.67 12.73 3.07
C VAL A 7 6.47 12.82 1.56
N VAL A 8 5.24 12.67 1.07
CA VAL A 8 4.95 12.80 -0.37
C VAL A 8 4.99 14.27 -0.81
N GLY A 9 4.48 15.19 0.02
CA GLY A 9 4.55 16.64 -0.25
C GLY A 9 5.97 17.21 -0.18
N CYS A 10 6.79 16.74 0.77
CA CYS A 10 8.19 17.17 0.87
C CYS A 10 9.06 16.56 -0.26
N ALA A 11 8.81 15.31 -0.66
CA ALA A 11 9.50 14.70 -1.80
C ALA A 11 9.09 15.30 -3.16
N LEU A 12 7.84 15.74 -3.31
CA LEU A 12 7.37 16.44 -4.53
C LEU A 12 7.90 17.87 -4.64
N TRP A 13 8.14 18.56 -3.52
CA TRP A 13 8.82 19.88 -3.50
C TRP A 13 10.34 19.79 -3.70
N ALA A 14 10.96 18.64 -3.40
CA ALA A 14 12.38 18.38 -3.61
C ALA A 14 12.72 17.78 -4.99
N GLY A 15 11.72 17.57 -5.86
CA GLY A 15 11.93 17.38 -7.30
C GLY A 15 12.38 15.99 -7.78
N GLU A 16 12.67 15.00 -6.93
CA GLU A 16 13.07 13.67 -7.44
C GLU A 16 12.79 12.54 -6.43
N LEU A 17 11.72 11.77 -6.65
CA LEU A 17 11.57 10.46 -5.98
C LEU A 17 12.75 9.56 -6.35
N PRO A 18 13.38 8.86 -5.39
CA PRO A 18 14.57 8.08 -5.64
C PRO A 18 14.26 6.92 -6.59
N TYR A 19 15.21 6.61 -7.46
CA TYR A 19 15.19 5.37 -8.21
C TYR A 19 15.66 4.24 -7.31
N GLU A 20 14.85 3.19 -7.26
CA GLU A 20 15.17 1.93 -6.63
C GLU A 20 15.45 0.90 -7.72
N GLU A 21 16.36 -0.02 -7.42
CA GLU A 21 16.66 -1.15 -8.27
C GLU A 21 16.52 -2.46 -7.50
N VAL A 22 15.70 -3.37 -8.02
CA VAL A 22 15.45 -4.68 -7.44
C VAL A 22 15.83 -5.76 -8.45
N VAL A 23 16.66 -6.70 -8.00
CA VAL A 23 16.92 -7.94 -8.72
C VAL A 23 15.94 -8.99 -8.22
N VAL A 24 15.12 -9.49 -9.14
CA VAL A 24 14.15 -10.55 -8.91
C VAL A 24 14.73 -11.85 -9.45
N VAL A 25 14.72 -12.91 -8.64
CA VAL A 25 15.16 -14.25 -9.05
C VAL A 25 13.93 -15.07 -9.45
N GLY A 26 14.01 -15.71 -10.61
CA GLY A 26 12.96 -16.59 -11.11
C GLY A 26 12.77 -17.81 -10.24
N ASN A 27 11.50 -18.16 -10.03
CA ASN A 27 11.07 -19.36 -9.31
C ASN A 27 10.31 -20.32 -10.23
N GLY A 28 10.40 -20.13 -11.56
CA GLY A 28 9.66 -20.91 -12.56
C GLY A 28 8.22 -20.45 -12.78
N THR A 29 7.75 -19.39 -12.09
CA THR A 29 6.37 -18.90 -12.20
C THR A 29 6.28 -17.57 -12.97
N ARG A 30 5.06 -17.12 -13.23
CA ARG A 30 4.79 -15.78 -13.78
C ARG A 30 4.78 -14.67 -12.72
N GLY A 31 5.09 -15.00 -11.46
CA GLY A 31 4.90 -14.11 -10.31
C GLY A 31 3.51 -14.26 -9.65
N PRO A 32 3.11 -13.31 -8.79
CA PRO A 32 3.72 -12.00 -8.61
C PRO A 32 5.08 -12.09 -7.92
N TYR A 33 6.05 -11.35 -8.45
CA TYR A 33 7.36 -11.17 -7.85
C TYR A 33 7.33 -9.94 -6.95
N ASP A 34 7.79 -10.13 -5.71
CA ASP A 34 7.86 -9.04 -4.74
C ASP A 34 8.97 -8.05 -5.12
N LEU A 35 8.61 -6.78 -5.19
CA LEU A 35 9.55 -5.67 -5.40
C LEU A 35 9.98 -5.10 -4.04
N ARG A 36 10.33 -5.98 -3.10
CA ARG A 36 10.76 -5.65 -1.73
C ARG A 36 9.74 -4.79 -0.97
N GLY A 37 8.46 -4.97 -1.26
CA GLY A 37 7.39 -4.15 -0.69
C GLY A 37 7.41 -2.67 -1.12
N TYR A 38 8.15 -2.27 -2.16
CA TYR A 38 8.09 -0.89 -2.62
C TYR A 38 6.74 -0.58 -3.27
N ILE A 39 6.21 0.62 -3.00
CA ILE A 39 5.10 1.17 -3.78
C ILE A 39 5.70 1.82 -5.02
N VAL A 40 5.54 1.14 -6.16
CA VAL A 40 6.06 1.58 -7.46
C VAL A 40 5.21 2.71 -8.03
N VAL A 41 5.86 3.78 -8.50
CA VAL A 41 5.22 4.82 -9.30
C VAL A 41 5.04 4.29 -10.73
N LYS A 42 3.80 3.88 -11.07
CA LYS A 42 3.48 3.32 -12.40
C LYS A 42 3.92 4.25 -13.54
N GLY A 43 4.45 3.67 -14.60
CA GLY A 43 5.01 4.35 -15.77
C GLY A 43 6.49 4.73 -15.63
N THR A 44 7.09 4.59 -14.45
CA THR A 44 8.53 4.86 -14.21
C THR A 44 9.39 3.59 -14.19
N GLU A 45 8.74 2.43 -14.25
CA GLU A 45 9.39 1.14 -14.23
C GLU A 45 10.12 0.81 -15.54
N GLU A 46 11.29 0.19 -15.38
CA GLU A 46 12.09 -0.39 -16.44
C GLU A 46 12.41 -1.83 -16.01
N VAL A 47 11.84 -2.79 -16.74
CA VAL A 47 12.04 -4.22 -16.47
C VAL A 47 12.97 -4.78 -17.53
N CYS A 48 14.09 -5.36 -17.13
CA CYS A 48 15.09 -5.94 -18.02
C CYS A 48 15.28 -7.43 -17.74
N TYR A 49 15.19 -8.25 -18.79
CA TYR A 49 15.43 -9.68 -18.78
C TYR A 49 16.54 -10.04 -19.77
N GLY A 50 17.62 -10.69 -19.31
CA GLY A 50 18.72 -11.07 -20.20
C GLY A 50 19.33 -9.90 -20.98
N GLY A 51 19.32 -8.69 -20.40
CA GLY A 51 19.79 -7.46 -21.07
C GLY A 51 18.77 -6.79 -22.00
N ARG A 52 17.62 -7.42 -22.28
CA ARG A 52 16.53 -6.85 -23.08
C ARG A 52 15.51 -6.16 -22.17
N LYS A 53 15.13 -4.91 -22.51
CA LYS A 53 14.01 -4.22 -21.87
C LYS A 53 12.69 -4.87 -22.30
N LEU A 54 11.84 -5.21 -21.34
CA LEU A 54 10.52 -5.77 -21.58
C LEU A 54 9.51 -4.67 -21.94
N GLY A 55 8.59 -5.00 -22.85
CA GLY A 55 7.45 -4.15 -23.22
C GLY A 55 6.39 -4.09 -22.13
N ARG A 56 5.52 -3.07 -22.16
CA ARG A 56 4.45 -2.89 -21.16
C ARG A 56 3.38 -3.98 -21.23
N GLU A 57 3.26 -4.69 -22.35
CA GLU A 57 2.40 -5.87 -22.49
C GLU A 57 3.04 -7.17 -21.96
N GLU A 58 4.34 -7.17 -21.69
CA GLU A 58 5.07 -8.35 -21.21
C GLU A 58 5.05 -8.48 -19.67
N TYR A 59 4.58 -7.44 -18.96
CA TYR A 59 4.45 -7.46 -17.51
C TYR A 59 3.31 -6.57 -16.99
N SER A 60 2.93 -6.77 -15.73
CA SER A 60 1.91 -5.98 -15.00
C SER A 60 2.34 -5.76 -13.55
N LEU A 61 1.91 -4.64 -12.96
CA LEU A 61 2.29 -4.18 -11.61
C LEU A 61 1.07 -3.99 -10.67
N GLU A 62 -0.05 -4.70 -10.89
CA GLU A 62 -1.25 -4.54 -10.05
C GLU A 62 -1.05 -5.04 -8.60
N GLU A 63 -0.54 -6.26 -8.44
CA GLU A 63 -0.34 -6.93 -7.13
C GLU A 63 1.11 -7.42 -6.99
N GLY A 64 2.07 -6.60 -7.40
CA GLY A 64 3.47 -6.99 -7.59
C GLY A 64 3.79 -7.24 -9.06
N LEU A 65 5.04 -7.58 -9.37
CA LEU A 65 5.49 -7.76 -10.75
C LEU A 65 5.03 -9.13 -11.28
N ARG A 66 4.07 -9.12 -12.21
CA ARG A 66 3.62 -10.31 -12.93
C ARG A 66 4.11 -10.26 -14.37
N LEU A 67 4.67 -11.34 -14.88
CA LEU A 67 5.14 -11.46 -16.26
C LEU A 67 4.11 -12.19 -17.12
N SER A 68 4.12 -11.92 -18.42
CA SER A 68 3.33 -12.68 -19.40
C SER A 68 3.86 -14.11 -19.61
N PHE A 69 5.12 -14.37 -19.21
CA PHE A 69 5.83 -15.65 -19.32
C PHE A 69 6.43 -16.08 -17.97
N PRO A 70 6.63 -17.39 -17.72
CA PRO A 70 7.30 -17.84 -16.51
C PRO A 70 8.78 -17.46 -16.54
N LEU A 71 9.30 -16.88 -15.45
CA LEU A 71 10.74 -16.63 -15.32
C LEU A 71 11.43 -17.91 -14.84
N PRO A 72 12.35 -18.50 -15.62
CA PRO A 72 13.02 -19.75 -15.26
C PRO A 72 13.71 -19.70 -13.90
N VAL A 73 13.82 -20.85 -13.22
CA VAL A 73 14.56 -20.94 -11.96
C VAL A 73 16.03 -20.63 -12.20
N GLY A 74 16.60 -19.70 -11.43
CA GLY A 74 18.00 -19.28 -11.55
C GLY A 74 18.22 -18.10 -12.51
N ASP A 75 17.23 -17.75 -13.32
CA ASP A 75 17.26 -16.53 -14.11
C ASP A 75 16.94 -15.31 -13.26
N THR A 76 17.36 -14.13 -13.73
CA THR A 76 17.15 -12.86 -13.02
C THR A 76 16.49 -11.80 -13.89
N LEU A 77 15.61 -11.03 -13.27
CA LEU A 77 15.08 -9.78 -13.80
C LEU A 77 15.66 -8.60 -13.01
N ARG A 78 16.02 -7.54 -13.73
CA ARG A 78 16.40 -6.27 -13.13
C ARG A 78 15.25 -5.30 -13.31
N VAL A 79 14.76 -4.75 -12.20
CA VAL A 79 13.60 -3.85 -12.18
C VAL A 79 14.05 -2.54 -11.57
N ARG A 80 14.04 -1.46 -12.36
CA ARG A 80 14.34 -0.10 -11.89
C ARG A 80 13.06 0.73 -11.90
N PHE A 81 12.78 1.48 -10.85
CA PHE A 81 11.56 2.29 -10.76
C PHE A 81 11.71 3.43 -9.76
N ARG A 82 10.87 4.45 -9.85
CA ARG A 82 10.71 5.41 -8.75
C ARG A 82 9.77 4.82 -7.71
N ALA A 83 10.16 4.89 -6.44
CA ALA A 83 9.37 4.40 -5.33
C ALA A 83 8.85 5.54 -4.45
N LEU A 84 7.64 5.38 -3.91
CA LEU A 84 7.26 6.19 -2.76
C LEU A 84 8.11 5.75 -1.55
N PRO A 85 8.52 6.68 -0.66
CA PRO A 85 9.27 6.39 0.57
C PRO A 85 8.37 5.74 1.66
N LEU A 86 7.46 4.88 1.22
CA LEU A 86 6.50 4.14 2.02
C LEU A 86 6.56 2.70 1.53
N ARG A 87 6.96 1.78 2.41
CA ARG A 87 7.00 0.35 2.10
C ARG A 87 5.63 -0.26 2.38
N ARG A 88 5.06 -0.90 1.35
CA ARG A 88 3.91 -1.79 1.45
C ARG A 88 4.38 -3.07 2.15
N TYR A 89 4.15 -3.14 3.45
CA TYR A 89 4.41 -4.34 4.22
C TYR A 89 3.30 -5.37 3.95
N TYR A 90 3.35 -6.04 2.78
CA TYR A 90 2.66 -7.30 2.60
C TYR A 90 3.55 -8.40 3.15
N GLY A 91 3.06 -9.12 4.15
CA GLY A 91 3.76 -10.28 4.68
C GLY A 91 3.87 -11.41 3.65
N PHE A 92 4.97 -12.14 3.78
CA PHE A 92 5.22 -13.52 3.33
C PHE A 92 5.71 -13.79 1.90
N GLY A 93 7.01 -13.53 1.70
CA GLY A 93 7.88 -14.45 0.96
C GLY A 93 8.89 -15.08 1.93
N THR A 94 8.66 -16.31 2.37
CA THR A 94 9.71 -17.11 3.04
C THR A 94 10.09 -18.27 2.14
N SER A 95 11.30 -18.20 1.60
CA SER A 95 12.06 -19.38 1.26
C SER A 95 12.26 -20.20 2.57
N ASP A 96 11.75 -21.43 2.56
CA ASP A 96 12.17 -22.58 3.37
C ASP A 96 11.81 -22.72 4.87
N ARG A 97 10.71 -22.13 5.35
CA ARG A 97 10.00 -22.59 6.57
C ARG A 97 8.51 -22.48 6.34
N ASN A 98 7.73 -23.52 6.65
CA ASN A 98 6.26 -23.47 6.58
C ASN A 98 5.78 -22.25 7.40
N PRO A 99 5.37 -21.15 6.75
CA PRO A 99 4.98 -19.96 7.47
C PRO A 99 3.68 -20.23 8.23
N PRO A 100 3.45 -19.59 9.39
CA PRO A 100 2.14 -19.64 10.01
C PRO A 100 1.07 -19.28 8.96
N GLU A 101 -0.01 -20.06 8.89
CA GLU A 101 -1.09 -19.81 7.94
C GLU A 101 -1.64 -18.39 8.19
N VAL A 102 -1.47 -17.49 7.22
CA VAL A 102 -1.96 -16.11 7.27
C VAL A 102 -3.12 -15.99 6.30
N ARG A 103 -4.34 -15.85 6.83
CA ARG A 103 -5.56 -15.66 6.05
C ARG A 103 -6.21 -14.36 6.46
N LEU A 104 -5.80 -13.26 5.83
CA LEU A 104 -6.37 -11.93 6.03
C LEU A 104 -7.26 -11.52 4.86
N LYS A 105 -8.44 -11.01 5.17
CA LYS A 105 -9.35 -10.31 4.26
C LYS A 105 -9.21 -8.81 4.51
N VAL A 106 -8.84 -8.07 3.48
CA VAL A 106 -8.77 -6.61 3.48
C VAL A 106 -9.85 -6.09 2.55
N GLY A 107 -10.66 -5.15 3.02
CA GLY A 107 -11.71 -4.53 2.22
C GLY A 107 -12.02 -3.12 2.70
N GLY A 108 -12.55 -2.29 1.82
CA GLY A 108 -12.85 -0.91 2.17
C GLY A 108 -13.00 0.01 0.95
N SER A 109 -13.24 1.28 1.22
CA SER A 109 -13.43 2.34 0.24
C SER A 109 -12.67 3.61 0.66
N LYS A 110 -12.16 4.34 -0.33
CA LYS A 110 -11.65 5.70 -0.16
C LYS A 110 -12.32 6.58 -1.21
N SER A 111 -12.92 7.68 -0.79
CA SER A 111 -13.56 8.65 -1.69
C SER A 111 -12.85 9.99 -1.58
N VAL A 112 -12.67 10.65 -2.72
CA VAL A 112 -12.10 12.01 -2.80
C VAL A 112 -12.93 12.78 -3.83
N GLY A 113 -13.67 13.80 -3.37
CA GLY A 113 -14.48 14.68 -4.19
C GLY A 113 -13.87 16.08 -4.26
N ILE A 114 -13.89 16.70 -5.44
CA ILE A 114 -13.46 18.10 -5.60
C ILE A 114 -14.67 18.86 -6.14
N SER A 115 -15.08 19.90 -5.42
CA SER A 115 -16.21 20.75 -5.82
C SER A 115 -15.70 22.15 -6.15
N VAL A 116 -16.09 22.67 -7.31
CA VAL A 116 -15.71 24.02 -7.77
C VAL A 116 -16.98 24.86 -7.89
N GLY A 117 -17.11 25.86 -7.01
CA GLY A 117 -18.27 26.77 -6.99
C GLY A 117 -18.00 28.08 -7.75
N SER A 118 -19.02 28.60 -8.44
CA SER A 118 -18.89 29.79 -9.30
C SER A 118 -18.54 31.10 -8.59
N GLU A 119 -18.64 31.17 -7.26
CA GLU A 119 -18.34 32.40 -6.49
C GLU A 119 -17.50 32.20 -5.23
N LYS A 120 -17.23 30.96 -4.80
CA LYS A 120 -16.55 30.67 -3.51
C LYS A 120 -15.70 29.40 -3.58
N GLY A 121 -14.59 29.49 -4.31
CA GLY A 121 -13.45 28.59 -4.15
C GLY A 121 -13.66 27.11 -4.49
N VAL A 122 -12.57 26.34 -4.32
CA VAL A 122 -12.50 24.89 -4.52
C VAL A 122 -12.60 24.23 -3.14
N SER A 123 -13.49 23.25 -2.97
CA SER A 123 -13.55 22.40 -1.77
C SER A 123 -13.17 20.95 -2.10
N LEU A 124 -12.60 20.26 -1.10
CA LEU A 124 -12.08 18.89 -1.21
C LEU A 124 -12.78 18.02 -0.16
N GLU A 125 -13.66 17.12 -0.55
CA GLU A 125 -14.32 16.15 0.35
C GLU A 125 -13.54 14.83 0.35
N GLN A 126 -13.30 14.23 1.52
CA GLN A 126 -12.55 12.98 1.63
C GLN A 126 -13.19 12.05 2.66
N SER A 127 -13.30 10.77 2.32
CA SER A 127 -13.69 9.73 3.27
C SER A 127 -12.87 8.45 3.10
N LEU A 128 -12.66 7.74 4.21
CA LEU A 128 -11.92 6.48 4.25
C LEU A 128 -12.65 5.49 5.14
N HIS A 129 -12.84 4.27 4.63
CA HIS A 129 -13.32 3.13 5.41
C HIS A 129 -12.49 1.91 5.05
N LEU A 130 -11.65 1.42 5.95
CA LEU A 130 -10.86 0.19 5.77
C LEU A 130 -11.17 -0.81 6.89
N ARG A 131 -11.32 -2.08 6.51
CA ARG A 131 -11.46 -3.21 7.42
C ARG A 131 -10.50 -4.31 7.01
N VAL A 132 -9.74 -4.79 7.98
CA VAL A 132 -8.88 -5.97 7.89
C VAL A 132 -9.39 -7.00 8.88
N SER A 133 -9.56 -8.25 8.46
CA SER A 133 -10.01 -9.31 9.36
C SER A 133 -9.47 -10.66 8.93
N GLY A 134 -9.12 -11.53 9.88
CA GLY A 134 -8.65 -12.86 9.51
C GLY A 134 -7.82 -13.55 10.57
N ASP A 135 -7.14 -14.61 10.17
CA ASP A 135 -6.29 -15.44 11.03
C ASP A 135 -4.81 -15.23 10.69
N VAL A 136 -3.97 -15.10 11.71
CA VAL A 136 -2.52 -15.02 11.60
C VAL A 136 -1.93 -16.01 12.60
N GLY A 137 -1.52 -17.20 12.15
CA GLY A 137 -0.87 -18.18 13.01
C GLY A 137 -1.70 -18.61 14.21
N GLY A 138 -3.02 -18.76 14.04
CA GLY A 138 -3.96 -19.13 15.11
C GLY A 138 -4.48 -17.94 15.93
N MET A 139 -4.13 -16.71 15.57
CA MET A 139 -4.65 -15.49 16.17
C MET A 139 -5.66 -14.82 15.24
N LYS A 140 -6.84 -14.52 15.75
CA LYS A 140 -7.85 -13.72 15.05
C LYS A 140 -7.51 -12.24 15.17
N VAL A 141 -7.41 -11.58 14.02
CA VAL A 141 -7.17 -10.14 13.89
C VAL A 141 -8.41 -9.47 13.32
N LEU A 142 -8.80 -8.34 13.88
CA LEU A 142 -9.79 -7.41 13.33
C LEU A 142 -9.22 -5.99 13.46
N ALA A 143 -8.96 -5.33 12.35
CA ALA A 143 -8.63 -3.92 12.32
C ALA A 143 -9.69 -3.14 11.53
N VAL A 144 -10.11 -2.00 12.05
CA VAL A 144 -11.03 -1.08 11.39
C VAL A 144 -10.44 0.33 11.47
N LEU A 145 -10.43 1.02 10.35
CA LEU A 145 -9.99 2.40 10.22
C LEU A 145 -11.08 3.17 9.47
N SER A 146 -11.64 4.21 10.08
CA SER A 146 -12.66 5.06 9.45
C SER A 146 -12.40 6.54 9.73
N ASP A 147 -12.65 7.35 8.70
CA ASP A 147 -12.58 8.80 8.69
C ASP A 147 -13.88 9.27 8.00
N ARG A 148 -14.83 9.88 8.73
CA ARG A 148 -16.11 10.36 8.16
C ARG A 148 -16.05 11.87 7.92
N ASP A 149 -16.80 12.28 6.90
CA ASP A 149 -16.92 13.64 6.42
C ASP A 149 -17.31 14.65 7.53
N LEU A 150 -16.39 15.55 7.88
CA LEU A 150 -16.70 16.82 8.54
C LEU A 150 -16.75 17.93 7.45
N PRO A 151 -17.83 18.72 7.33
CA PRO A 151 -17.85 19.86 6.43
C PRO A 151 -16.96 20.97 6.99
N PHE A 152 -15.79 21.21 6.39
CA PHE A 152 -14.90 22.30 6.82
C PHE A 152 -15.25 23.63 6.15
N GLN A 153 -15.11 24.72 6.92
CA GLN A 153 -15.35 26.10 6.49
C GLN A 153 -14.14 26.66 5.71
N PRO A 154 -14.33 27.62 4.79
CA PRO A 154 -13.33 28.01 3.79
C PRO A 154 -12.17 28.89 4.30
N GLU A 155 -11.95 29.01 5.61
CA GLU A 155 -10.85 29.80 6.17
C GLU A 155 -9.59 28.96 6.43
N GLY A 156 -8.98 28.49 5.33
CA GLY A 156 -7.55 28.19 5.18
C GLY A 156 -6.71 27.89 6.43
N THR A 157 -6.98 26.78 7.10
CA THR A 157 -6.00 26.12 7.98
C THR A 157 -6.03 24.62 7.72
N THR A 158 -4.87 24.02 7.44
CA THR A 158 -4.74 22.56 7.35
C THR A 158 -4.97 21.99 8.74
N GLN A 159 -6.20 21.58 9.05
CA GLN A 159 -6.47 20.83 10.27
C GLN A 159 -5.65 19.54 10.20
N GLY A 160 -4.98 19.24 11.32
CA GLY A 160 -4.15 18.07 11.43
C GLY A 160 -4.96 16.79 11.33
N LEU A 161 -4.30 15.65 11.48
CA LEU A 161 -4.95 14.32 11.46
C LEU A 161 -5.67 13.98 12.75
N GLU A 162 -6.07 15.00 13.45
CA GLU A 162 -6.72 14.83 14.71
C GLU A 162 -8.16 14.33 14.53
N GLU A 163 -8.54 13.96 13.30
CA GLU A 163 -9.90 13.56 12.91
C GLU A 163 -9.93 12.15 12.27
N MET A 164 -9.07 11.22 12.71
CA MET A 164 -9.34 9.80 12.45
C MET A 164 -10.43 9.34 13.41
N ASP A 165 -11.71 9.43 13.01
CA ASP A 165 -12.85 9.18 13.89
C ASP A 165 -12.84 7.81 14.61
N LYS A 166 -12.28 6.78 13.95
CA LYS A 166 -12.29 5.41 14.49
C LYS A 166 -11.03 4.66 14.10
N VAL A 167 -10.21 4.31 15.10
CA VAL A 167 -9.09 3.39 14.97
C VAL A 167 -9.30 2.22 15.92
N LEU A 168 -9.52 1.01 15.39
CA LEU A 168 -9.66 -0.19 16.20
C LEU A 168 -8.75 -1.29 15.69
N VAL A 169 -7.97 -1.90 16.58
CA VAL A 169 -7.24 -3.13 16.32
C VAL A 169 -7.50 -4.10 17.46
N LYS A 170 -8.16 -5.22 17.16
CA LYS A 170 -8.39 -6.33 18.08
C LYS A 170 -7.58 -7.54 17.61
N VAL A 171 -6.85 -8.13 18.53
CA VAL A 171 -6.13 -9.39 18.33
C VAL A 171 -6.56 -10.36 19.44
N SER A 172 -6.86 -11.59 19.08
CA SER A 172 -7.26 -12.63 20.04
C SER A 172 -6.77 -14.00 19.61
N GLY A 173 -6.27 -14.81 20.56
CA GLY A 173 -5.77 -16.15 20.29
C GLY A 173 -5.57 -16.94 21.59
N GLY A 174 -6.06 -18.19 21.64
CA GLY A 174 -6.00 -19.00 22.85
C GLY A 174 -6.63 -18.31 24.07
N ARG A 175 -5.81 -17.96 25.07
CA ARG A 175 -6.22 -17.23 26.29
C ARG A 175 -5.87 -15.73 26.27
N PHE A 176 -5.27 -15.24 25.19
CA PHE A 176 -4.81 -13.85 25.07
C PHE A 176 -5.77 -13.05 24.19
N SER A 177 -6.09 -11.83 24.63
CA SER A 177 -6.80 -10.84 23.82
C SER A 177 -6.27 -9.45 24.13
N ALA A 178 -6.04 -8.66 23.09
CA ALA A 178 -5.61 -7.28 23.19
C ALA A 178 -6.45 -6.41 22.23
N THR A 179 -6.85 -5.23 22.71
CA THR A 179 -7.53 -4.20 21.92
C THR A 179 -6.71 -2.92 22.00
N PHE A 180 -6.45 -2.31 20.84
CA PHE A 180 -5.73 -1.05 20.71
C PHE A 180 -6.59 -0.08 19.89
N GLY A 181 -6.55 1.19 20.25
CA GLY A 181 -7.34 2.23 19.60
C GLY A 181 -8.08 3.12 20.59
N ASP A 182 -8.83 4.06 20.03
CA ASP A 182 -9.70 5.02 20.71
C ASP A 182 -11.09 4.45 21.05
N TYR A 183 -11.27 3.14 20.86
CA TYR A 183 -12.51 2.44 21.17
C TYR A 183 -12.62 2.14 22.67
N GLU A 184 -13.41 2.92 23.40
CA GLU A 184 -13.88 2.53 24.73
C GLU A 184 -14.84 1.32 24.60
N VAL A 185 -14.60 0.28 25.40
CA VAL A 185 -15.43 -0.93 25.48
C VAL A 185 -16.48 -0.75 26.57
#